data_AF-A0A919NY89-F1
#
_entry.id   AF-A0A919NY89-F1
#
_cell.length_a   1.000
_cell.length_b   1.000
_cell.length_c   1.000
_cell.angle_alpha   90.00
_cell.angle_beta   90.00
_cell.angle_gamma   90.00
#
_symmetry.space_group_name_H-M   'P 1'
#
loop_
_entity.id
_entity.type
_entity.pdbx_description
1 polymer ?
#
loop_
_entity_poly.entity_id
_entity_poly.type
_entity_poly.pdbx_seq_one_letter_code
_entity_poly.pdbx_strand_id
1 'polypeptide(L)' 'MTAWKPDERCPLRPGEHCRLCQLGATGPQDCPLVYLVMTDDELRAGVQAAALRAPAGQPSASRARPLMSSTTIRR' A
#
# COMPACT_ATOMS: atom_id res chain seq x y z
N MET A 1 16.17 16.66 2.63
CA MET A 1 15.01 15.90 3.14
C MET A 1 14.35 15.28 1.90
N THR A 2 14.95 14.21 1.40
CA THR A 2 14.76 13.75 0.01
C THR A 2 13.36 13.15 -0.15
N ALA A 3 12.65 13.63 -1.18
CA ALA A 3 11.33 13.16 -1.54
C ALA A 3 11.35 11.67 -1.86
N TRP A 4 10.63 10.87 -1.07
CA TRP A 4 10.19 9.54 -1.48
C TRP A 4 9.64 9.63 -2.91
N LYS A 5 10.04 8.74 -3.84
CA LYS A 5 9.41 8.63 -5.16
C LYS A 5 8.06 7.92 -5.02
N PRO A 6 6.91 8.62 -5.09
CA PRO A 6 5.59 8.02 -4.84
C PRO A 6 5.27 6.85 -5.76
N ASP A 7 6.02 6.69 -6.85
CA ASP A 7 5.91 5.60 -7.80
C ASP A 7 6.50 4.26 -7.33
N GLU A 8 7.27 4.21 -6.25
CA GLU A 8 7.88 2.96 -5.79
C GLU A 8 6.83 1.97 -5.28
N ARG A 9 6.66 0.88 -6.03
CA ARG A 9 5.71 -0.20 -5.73
C ARG A 9 6.12 -0.94 -4.47
N CYS A 10 5.15 -1.23 -3.60
CA CYS A 10 5.42 -1.99 -2.39
C CYS A 10 5.52 -3.49 -2.73
N PRO A 11 6.63 -4.18 -2.42
CA PRO A 11 6.79 -5.61 -2.72
C PRO A 11 5.76 -6.49 -2.00
N LEU A 12 5.23 -6.02 -0.87
CA LEU A 12 4.19 -6.72 -0.09
C LEU A 12 2.80 -6.57 -0.67
N ARG A 13 2.59 -5.59 -1.57
CA ARG A 13 1.28 -5.28 -2.16
C ARG A 13 1.45 -5.14 -3.67
N PRO A 14 1.61 -6.27 -4.39
CA PRO A 14 1.82 -6.27 -5.83
C PRO A 14 0.74 -5.47 -6.56
N GLY A 15 1.16 -4.58 -7.46
CA GLY A 15 0.26 -3.71 -8.21
C GLY A 15 -0.11 -2.40 -7.51
N GLU A 16 0.31 -2.19 -6.26
CA GLU A 16 0.05 -0.96 -5.53
C GLU A 16 1.33 -0.18 -5.21
N HIS A 17 1.23 1.16 -5.31
CA HIS A 17 2.23 2.06 -4.77
C HIS A 17 2.31 1.92 -3.25
N CYS A 18 3.47 2.24 -2.67
CA CYS A 18 3.54 2.27 -1.22
C CYS A 18 2.65 3.37 -0.64
N ARG A 19 1.96 3.03 0.44
CA ARG A 19 1.01 3.91 1.13
C ARG A 19 1.55 4.47 2.45
N LEU A 20 2.85 4.35 2.70
CA LEU A 20 3.48 4.80 3.96
C LEU A 20 2.79 4.25 5.20
N CYS A 21 2.37 2.98 5.18
CA CYS A 21 1.53 2.43 6.25
C CYS A 21 2.29 2.18 7.56
N GLN A 22 3.63 2.20 7.54
CA GLN A 22 4.47 2.05 8.71
C GLN A 22 5.02 3.43 9.13
N LEU A 23 4.97 3.70 10.44
CA LEU A 23 5.41 4.98 10.99
C LEU A 23 6.91 5.18 10.74
N GLY A 24 7.28 6.37 10.26
CA GLY A 24 8.67 6.72 9.97
C GLY A 24 9.20 6.20 8.64
N ALA A 25 8.50 5.30 7.94
CA ALA A 25 8.97 4.75 6.67
C ALA A 25 8.92 5.80 5.56
N THR A 26 10.07 5.99 4.91
CA THR A 26 10.23 6.84 3.72
C THR A 26 10.52 6.06 2.43
N GLY A 27 10.43 4.73 2.50
CA GLY A 27 10.53 3.84 1.34
C GLY A 27 9.97 2.44 1.56
N PRO A 28 9.72 1.60 0.52
CA PRO A 28 9.91 0.17 0.70
C PRO A 28 11.34 -0.14 1.16
N GLN A 29 12.34 0.65 0.73
CA GLN A 29 13.74 0.53 1.12
C GLN A 29 14.01 0.79 2.62
N ASP A 30 13.10 1.48 3.31
CA ASP A 30 13.25 1.89 4.71
C ASP A 30 12.06 1.39 5.56
N CYS A 31 11.20 0.53 5.00
CA CYS A 31 10.04 0.01 5.71
C CYS A 31 10.45 -1.20 6.57
N PRO A 32 10.25 -1.16 7.90
CA PRO A 32 10.64 -2.28 8.77
C PRO A 32 9.88 -3.57 8.45
N LEU A 33 8.63 -3.47 8.00
CA LEU A 33 7.84 -4.63 7.59
C LEU A 33 8.41 -5.27 6.31
N VAL A 34 8.84 -4.46 5.34
CA VAL A 34 9.48 -4.98 4.13
C VAL A 34 10.77 -5.69 4.48
N TYR A 35 11.60 -5.11 5.37
CA TYR A 35 12.83 -5.75 5.85
C TYR A 35 12.55 -7.14 6.45
N LEU A 36 11.59 -7.26 7.37
CA LEU A 36 11.28 -8.54 8.02
C LEU A 36 10.83 -9.61 7.01
N VAL A 37 9.89 -9.27 6.14
CA VAL A 37 9.31 -10.24 5.20
C VAL A 37 10.26 -10.58 4.06
N MET A 38 11.03 -9.61 3.57
CA MET A 38 11.96 -9.82 2.44
C MET A 38 13.34 -10.31 2.89
N THR A 39 13.60 -10.47 4.19
CA THR A 39 14.84 -11.12 4.68
C THR A 39 14.59 -12.58 5.04
N ASP A 40 13.35 -12.95 5.36
CA ASP A 40 12.95 -14.32 5.66
C ASP A 40 12.44 -15.03 4.40
N ASP A 41 13.03 -16.18 4.06
CA ASP A 41 12.74 -16.85 2.79
C ASP A 41 11.35 -17.49 2.74
N GLU A 42 10.86 -18.04 3.86
CA GLU A 42 9.53 -18.62 3.95
C GLU A 42 8.46 -17.53 3.77
N LEU A 43 8.63 -16.40 4.46
CA LEU A 43 7.71 -15.26 4.35
C LEU A 43 7.74 -14.65 2.94
N ARG A 44 8.92 -14.51 2.34
CA ARG A 44 9.09 -14.04 0.96
C ARG A 44 8.37 -14.96 -0.04
N ALA A 45 8.54 -16.27 0.09
CA ALA A 45 7.84 -17.25 -0.74
C ALA A 45 6.32 -17.14 -0.56
N GLY A 46 5.84 -16.94 0.67
CA GLY A 46 4.43 -16.72 0.98
C GLY A 46 3.83 -15.51 0.24
N VAL A 47 4.53 -14.37 0.22
CA VAL A 47 4.10 -13.17 -0.53
C VAL A 47 4.07 -13.43 -2.03
N GLN A 48 5.08 -14.10 -2.58
CA GLN A 48 5.12 -14.46 -4.00
C GLN A 48 3.98 -15.41 -4.38
N ALA A 49 3.74 -16.45 -3.56
CA ALA A 49 2.64 -17.38 -3.76
C ALA A 49 1.27 -16.68 -3.68
N ALA A 50 1.10 -15.74 -2.75
CA ALA A 50 -0.10 -14.91 -2.65
C ALA A 50 -0.30 -14.02 -3.89
N ALA A 51 0.78 -13.46 -4.44
CA ALA A 51 0.73 -12.64 -5.65
C ALA A 51 0.23 -13.43 -6.87
N LEU A 52 0.68 -14.68 -7.01
CA LEU A 52 0.24 -15.58 -8.10
C LEU A 52 -1.23 -16.00 -7.95
N ARG A 53 -1.74 -16.07 -6.72
CA ARG A 53 -3.13 -16.41 -6.41
C ARG A 53 -4.08 -15.22 -6.53
N ALA A 54 -3.57 -13.99 -6.44
CA ALA A 54 -4.38 -12.79 -6.50
C ALA A 54 -4.91 -12.56 -7.93
N PRO A 55 -6.20 -12.23 -8.10
CA PRO A 55 -6.71 -11.83 -9.41
C PRO A 55 -6.02 -10.53 -9.85
N ALA A 56 -5.57 -10.48 -11.11
CA ALA A 56 -4.88 -9.32 -11.66
C ALA A 56 -5.79 -8.09 -11.67
N GLY A 57 -5.58 -7.15 -10.75
CA GLY A 57 -6.16 -5.81 -10.80
C GLY A 57 -7.29 -5.52 -9.82
N GLN A 58 -7.03 -5.57 -8.51
CA GLN A 58 -7.82 -4.79 -7.56
C GLN A 58 -7.09 -3.46 -7.29
N PRO A 59 -7.46 -2.35 -7.95
CA PRO A 59 -7.02 -1.04 -7.51
C PRO A 59 -7.57 -0.82 -6.09
N SER A 60 -6.69 -0.61 -5.12
CA SER A 60 -7.07 -0.25 -3.75
C SER A 60 -8.03 0.94 -3.80
N ALA A 61 -9.29 0.68 -3.48
CA ALA A 61 -10.39 1.61 -3.55
C ALA A 61 -10.14 2.83 -2.63
N SER A 62 -9.48 3.86 -3.16
CA SER A 62 -9.42 5.19 -2.57
C SER A 62 -10.21 6.23 -3.37
N ARG A 63 -11.13 5.81 -4.25
CA ARG A 63 -12.08 6.71 -4.92
C ARG A 63 -13.52 6.25 -4.72
N ALA A 64 -14.12 6.66 -3.60
CA ALA A 64 -15.51 7.11 -3.48
C ALA A 64 -15.86 7.40 -2.02
N ARG A 65 -15.49 8.57 -1.49
CA ARG A 65 -16.32 9.23 -0.48
C ARG A 65 -17.25 10.17 -1.25
N PRO A 66 -18.54 9.85 -1.45
CA PRO A 66 -19.48 10.89 -1.83
C PRO A 66 -19.51 11.90 -0.69
N LEU A 67 -19.09 13.13 -1.00
CA LEU A 67 -19.24 14.28 -0.10
C LEU A 67 -20.74 14.41 0.17
N MET A 68 -21.19 14.08 1.39
CA MET A 68 -22.59 14.23 1.75
C MET A 68 -22.99 15.70 1.57
N SER A 69 -23.99 15.96 0.72
CA SER A 69 -24.58 17.28 0.52
C SER A 69 -25.21 17.78 1.81
N SER A 70 -24.48 18.62 2.54
CA SER A 70 -25.03 19.47 3.60
C SER A 70 -25.91 20.55 2.95
N THR A 71 -27.17 20.23 2.66
CA THR A 71 -28.17 21.24 2.27
C THR A 71 -29.50 20.95 2.93
N THR A 72 -29.56 21.00 4.27
CA THR A 72 -30.77 21.43 5.00
C THR A 72 -30.39 21.90 6.41
N ILE A 73 -29.73 23.06 6.53
CA ILE A 73 -29.97 23.93 7.69
C ILE A 73 -30.96 24.97 7.17
N ARG A 74 -32.25 24.67 7.36
CA ARG A 74 -33.34 25.63 7.18
C ARG A 74 -33.61 26.23 8.57
N ARG A 75 -33.74 27.56 8.58
CA ARG A 75 -33.75 28.52 9.70
C ARG A 75 -34.54 28.11 10.93
#